data_AF-A0A1G7XFQ9-F1
#
_entry.id   AF-A0A1G7XFQ9-F1
#
_cell.length_a   1.000
_cell.length_b   1.000
_cell.length_c   1.000
_cell.angle_alpha   90.00
_cell.angle_beta   90.00
_cell.angle_gamma   90.00
#
_symmetry.space_group_name_H-M   'P 1'
#
loop_
_entity.id
_entity.type
_entity.pdbx_description
1 polymer ?
#
loop_
_entity_poly.entity_id
_entity_poly.type
_entity_poly.pdbx_seq_one_letter_code
_entity_poly.pdbx_strand_id
1 'polypeptide(L)'
;MNEEEKEQPGDPFGNIWITSRTRMQSHAKYTRYDLISHIVLTAYSVLLLGFSVFSRHLSETKLGPYTSEVSIVLSLSVLCASLVIWGLKFGKTADQHRECYLALQRLYDDEDARKNVATYHQILDRYPNQSDFDYEAMLYKNVWSQNKELRDRSGVLKYSWWRARKFEFRQLSRIFGTLFVLTCPVIFLAVLYVAG
;
A
#
# COMPACT_ATOMS: atom_id res chain seq x y z
N MET A 1 30.70 2.28 5.67
CA MET A 1 30.69 3.56 6.40
C MET A 1 30.99 4.65 5.38
N ASN A 2 29.98 5.16 4.66
CA ASN A 2 30.18 6.11 3.55
C ASN A 2 29.07 7.18 3.52
N GLU A 3 29.47 8.41 3.90
CA GLU A 3 29.09 9.72 3.32
C GLU A 3 27.64 10.27 3.28
N GLU A 4 26.65 9.74 4.02
CA GLU A 4 25.31 10.36 4.08
C GLU A 4 24.93 11.03 5.42
N GLU A 5 25.91 11.46 6.21
CA GLU A 5 25.67 12.12 7.52
C GLU A 5 25.92 13.64 7.46
N LYS A 6 25.50 14.28 6.35
CA LYS A 6 25.42 15.75 6.31
C LYS A 6 24.09 16.16 6.93
N GLU A 7 24.16 16.90 8.05
CA GLU A 7 23.03 17.63 8.63
C GLU A 7 22.18 18.27 7.51
N GLN A 8 20.88 18.00 7.52
CA GLN A 8 19.98 18.54 6.51
C GLN A 8 19.88 20.06 6.69
N PRO A 9 20.30 20.88 5.71
CA PRO A 9 20.05 22.30 5.76
C PRO A 9 18.54 22.50 5.69
N GLY A 10 17.96 23.14 6.72
CA GLY A 10 16.54 23.47 6.72
C GLY A 10 16.23 24.32 5.50
N ASP A 11 15.31 23.87 4.66
CA ASP A 11 14.85 24.64 3.52
C ASP A 11 13.69 25.59 3.93
N PRO A 12 13.39 26.62 3.13
CA PRO A 12 12.29 27.53 3.44
C PRO A 12 10.90 26.89 3.25
N PHE A 13 10.79 25.65 2.77
CA PHE A 13 9.55 25.01 2.30
C PHE A 13 8.96 23.96 3.24
N GLY A 14 9.65 23.60 4.33
CA GLY A 14 9.22 22.44 5.13
C GLY A 14 9.79 21.14 4.56
N ASN A 15 11.05 21.23 4.18
CA ASN A 15 11.95 20.18 3.74
C ASN A 15 11.40 19.39 2.53
N ILE A 16 11.75 19.86 1.32
CA ILE A 16 11.53 19.19 0.02
C ILE A 16 11.97 17.73 0.10
N TRP A 17 13.03 17.43 0.84
CA TRP A 17 13.48 16.06 1.08
C TRP A 17 12.45 15.24 1.88
N ILE A 18 11.85 15.79 2.94
CA ILE A 18 10.79 15.13 3.73
C ILE A 18 9.59 14.83 2.83
N THR A 19 9.19 15.82 2.02
CA THR A 19 8.09 15.66 1.06
C THR A 19 8.42 14.55 0.06
N SER A 20 9.58 14.62 -0.59
CA SER A 20 10.03 13.61 -1.56
C SER A 20 10.07 12.20 -0.96
N ARG A 21 10.62 12.05 0.25
CA ARG A 21 10.67 10.75 0.95
C ARG A 21 9.28 10.22 1.31
N THR A 22 8.34 11.08 1.66
CA THR A 22 6.95 10.68 1.94
C THR A 22 6.24 10.20 0.67
N ARG A 23 6.47 10.87 -0.46
CA ARG A 23 6.01 10.43 -1.78
C ARG A 23 6.61 9.09 -2.20
N MET A 24 7.88 8.84 -1.87
CA MET A 24 8.53 7.54 -2.08
C MET A 24 7.87 6.41 -1.28
N GLN A 25 7.44 6.65 -0.03
CA GLN A 25 6.67 5.67 0.74
C GLN A 25 5.29 5.42 0.11
N SER A 26 4.64 6.47 -0.38
CA SER A 26 3.35 6.36 -1.08
C SER A 26 3.46 5.47 -2.32
N HIS A 27 4.50 5.67 -3.15
CA HIS A 27 4.80 4.80 -4.30
C HIS A 27 4.94 3.34 -3.87
N ALA A 28 5.81 3.04 -2.90
CA ALA A 28 6.02 1.67 -2.43
C ALA A 28 4.74 1.01 -1.89
N LYS A 29 3.88 1.78 -1.22
CA LYS A 29 2.56 1.31 -0.75
C LYS A 29 1.66 0.93 -1.91
N TYR A 30 1.50 1.81 -2.90
CA TYR A 30 0.61 1.54 -4.04
C TYR A 30 1.13 0.40 -4.93
N THR A 31 2.45 0.26 -5.10
CA THR A 31 3.04 -0.91 -5.79
C THR A 31 2.70 -2.21 -5.06
N ARG A 32 2.74 -2.22 -3.72
CA ARG A 32 2.34 -3.41 -2.93
C ARG A 32 0.85 -3.71 -3.07
N TYR A 33 0.00 -2.68 -3.06
CA TYR A 33 -1.43 -2.86 -3.27
C TYR A 33 -1.76 -3.42 -4.64
N ASP A 34 -1.09 -2.91 -5.67
CA ASP A 34 -1.19 -3.42 -7.02
C ASP A 34 -0.83 -4.91 -7.05
N LEU A 35 0.34 -5.28 -6.54
CA LEU A 35 0.77 -6.68 -6.47
C LEU A 35 -0.19 -7.57 -5.67
N ILE A 36 -0.57 -7.17 -4.45
CA ILE A 36 -1.44 -7.95 -3.57
C ILE A 36 -2.82 -8.14 -4.20
N SER A 37 -3.38 -7.10 -4.83
CA SER A 37 -4.70 -7.20 -5.46
C SER A 37 -4.73 -8.22 -6.60
N HIS A 38 -3.69 -8.26 -7.43
CA HIS A 38 -3.54 -9.27 -8.48
C HIS A 38 -3.30 -10.68 -7.92
N ILE A 39 -2.49 -10.82 -6.86
CA ILE A 39 -2.27 -12.10 -6.17
C ILE A 39 -3.58 -12.64 -5.61
N VAL A 40 -4.35 -11.80 -4.90
CA VAL A 40 -5.64 -12.18 -4.32
C VAL A 40 -6.60 -12.59 -5.42
N LEU A 41 -6.76 -11.77 -6.47
CA LEU A 41 -7.64 -12.10 -7.59
C LEU A 41 -7.28 -13.44 -8.25
N THR A 42 -5.98 -13.67 -8.48
CA THR A 42 -5.47 -14.91 -9.05
C THR A 42 -5.74 -16.11 -8.13
N ALA A 43 -5.47 -15.98 -6.83
CA ALA A 43 -5.72 -17.03 -5.85
C ALA A 43 -7.21 -17.42 -5.81
N TYR A 44 -8.11 -16.44 -5.77
CA TYR A 44 -9.55 -16.68 -5.80
C TYR A 44 -10.01 -17.31 -7.12
N SER A 45 -9.41 -16.94 -8.24
CA SER A 45 -9.71 -17.53 -9.54
C SER A 45 -9.28 -19.00 -9.62
N VAL A 46 -8.10 -19.34 -9.07
CA VAL A 46 -7.63 -20.73 -8.97
C VAL A 46 -8.53 -21.56 -8.03
N LEU A 47 -8.95 -20.99 -6.90
CA LEU A 47 -9.88 -21.66 -5.99
C LEU A 47 -11.25 -21.91 -6.64
N LEU A 48 -11.78 -20.94 -7.40
CA LEU A 48 -13.00 -21.10 -8.17
C LEU A 48 -12.88 -22.23 -9.21
N LEU A 49 -11.76 -22.27 -9.95
CA LEU A 49 -11.50 -23.35 -10.91
C LEU A 49 -11.40 -24.71 -10.21
N GLY A 50 -10.70 -24.78 -9.07
CA GLY A 50 -10.66 -25.98 -8.24
C GLY A 50 -12.06 -26.43 -7.81
N PHE A 51 -12.88 -25.50 -7.30
CA PHE A 51 -14.27 -25.78 -6.94
C PHE A 51 -15.08 -26.30 -8.13
N SER A 52 -14.91 -25.71 -9.32
CA SER A 52 -15.57 -26.17 -10.55
C SER A 52 -15.16 -27.59 -10.93
N VAL A 53 -13.88 -27.95 -10.82
CA VAL A 53 -13.37 -29.29 -11.15
C VAL A 53 -13.87 -30.34 -10.15
N PHE A 54 -13.86 -30.01 -8.85
CA PHE A 54 -14.31 -30.92 -7.78
C PHE A 54 -15.82 -30.93 -7.55
N SER A 55 -16.57 -30.09 -8.27
CA SER A 55 -18.03 -29.93 -8.12
C SER A 55 -18.79 -31.27 -8.16
N ARG A 56 -18.37 -32.21 -9.01
CA ARG A 56 -18.98 -33.54 -9.12
C ARG A 56 -18.75 -34.39 -7.86
N HIS A 57 -17.58 -34.31 -7.24
CA HIS A 57 -17.31 -35.03 -5.99
C HIS A 57 -18.03 -34.39 -4.80
N LEU A 58 -18.16 -33.06 -4.81
CA LEU A 58 -18.93 -32.29 -3.83
C LEU A 58 -20.45 -32.52 -3.96
N SER A 59 -20.92 -33.00 -5.12
CA SER A 59 -22.33 -33.30 -5.35
C SER A 59 -22.88 -34.46 -4.52
N GLU A 60 -21.99 -35.35 -4.07
CA GLU A 60 -22.31 -36.51 -3.21
C GLU A 60 -22.39 -36.13 -1.72
N THR A 61 -21.97 -34.91 -1.36
CA THR A 61 -21.99 -34.36 0.00
C THR A 61 -23.29 -33.56 0.26
N LYS A 62 -23.55 -33.16 1.51
CA LYS A 62 -24.74 -32.34 1.89
C LYS A 62 -24.86 -31.01 1.13
N LEU A 63 -23.79 -30.52 0.53
CA LEU A 63 -23.77 -29.30 -0.27
C LEU A 63 -24.21 -29.51 -1.72
N GLY A 64 -24.35 -30.76 -2.16
CA GLY A 64 -24.68 -31.12 -3.54
C GLY A 64 -25.82 -30.32 -4.17
N PRO A 65 -26.95 -30.07 -3.48
CA PRO A 65 -28.07 -29.32 -4.07
C PRO A 65 -27.73 -27.87 -4.41
N TYR A 66 -26.75 -27.27 -3.73
CA TYR A 66 -26.44 -25.83 -3.83
C TYR A 66 -25.10 -25.55 -4.53
N THR A 67 -24.40 -26.59 -4.99
CA THR A 67 -23.06 -26.46 -5.59
C THR A 67 -23.07 -25.57 -6.85
N SER A 68 -24.14 -25.65 -7.64
CA SER A 68 -24.29 -24.87 -8.87
C SER A 68 -24.44 -23.38 -8.58
N GLU A 69 -25.34 -23.04 -7.65
CA GLU A 69 -25.65 -21.68 -7.22
C GLU A 69 -24.42 -21.02 -6.59
N VAL A 70 -23.70 -21.74 -5.73
CA VAL A 70 -22.46 -21.25 -5.10
C VAL A 70 -21.38 -20.96 -6.15
N SER A 71 -21.23 -21.83 -7.15
CA SER A 71 -20.27 -21.62 -8.24
C SER A 71 -20.58 -20.35 -9.06
N ILE A 72 -21.86 -20.10 -9.35
CA ILE A 72 -22.31 -18.90 -10.06
C ILE A 72 -22.01 -17.65 -9.25
N VAL A 73 -22.35 -17.64 -7.96
CA VAL A 73 -22.12 -16.50 -7.06
C VAL A 73 -20.62 -16.21 -6.91
N LEU A 74 -19.79 -17.24 -6.76
CA LEU A 74 -18.34 -17.08 -6.69
C LEU A 74 -17.77 -16.52 -7.99
N SER A 75 -18.23 -17.01 -9.14
CA SER A 75 -17.82 -16.51 -10.47
C SER A 75 -18.17 -15.04 -10.65
N LEU A 76 -19.40 -14.64 -10.27
CA LEU A 76 -19.82 -13.25 -10.30
C LEU A 76 -18.99 -12.38 -9.35
N SER A 77 -18.68 -12.88 -8.16
CA SER A 77 -17.86 -12.17 -7.17
C SER A 77 -16.44 -11.91 -7.67
N VAL A 78 -15.80 -12.92 -8.26
CA VAL A 78 -14.46 -12.78 -8.87
C VAL A 78 -14.50 -11.80 -10.04
N LEU A 79 -15.55 -11.84 -10.86
CA LEU A 79 -15.75 -10.88 -11.95
C LEU A 79 -15.86 -9.45 -11.41
N CYS A 80 -16.74 -9.18 -10.44
CA CYS A 80 -16.87 -7.86 -9.82
C CYS A 80 -15.57 -7.38 -9.19
N ALA A 81 -14.85 -8.25 -8.49
CA ALA A 81 -13.54 -7.93 -7.91
C ALA A 81 -12.53 -7.53 -8.99
N SER A 82 -12.49 -8.23 -10.13
CA SER A 82 -11.58 -7.89 -11.23
C SER A 82 -11.86 -6.50 -11.82
N LEU A 83 -13.13 -6.13 -11.99
CA LEU A 83 -13.54 -4.79 -12.45
C LEU A 83 -13.14 -3.70 -11.45
N VAL A 84 -13.33 -3.96 -10.15
CA VAL A 84 -12.94 -3.01 -9.09
C VAL A 84 -11.42 -2.79 -9.09
N ILE A 85 -10.63 -3.87 -9.14
CA ILE A 85 -9.16 -3.78 -9.18
C ILE A 85 -8.70 -2.97 -10.39
N TRP A 86 -9.27 -3.24 -11.56
CA TRP A 86 -8.98 -2.50 -12.78
C TRP A 86 -9.38 -1.01 -12.68
N GLY A 87 -10.52 -0.73 -12.04
CA GLY A 87 -11.01 0.64 -11.82
C GLY A 87 -10.17 1.46 -10.85
N LEU A 88 -9.59 0.84 -9.81
CA LEU A 88 -8.81 1.53 -8.77
C LEU A 88 -7.42 2.01 -9.25
N LYS A 89 -6.90 1.45 -10.36
CA LYS A 89 -5.67 1.92 -11.03
C LYS A 89 -4.49 2.13 -10.07
N PHE A 90 -4.24 1.16 -9.19
CA PHE A 90 -3.17 1.24 -8.19
C PHE A 90 -1.79 1.43 -8.83
N GLY A 91 -1.48 0.68 -9.90
CA GLY A 91 -0.24 0.86 -10.68
C GLY A 91 -0.06 2.30 -11.19
N LYS A 92 -1.07 2.88 -11.85
CA LYS A 92 -1.00 4.26 -12.35
C LYS A 92 -0.79 5.28 -11.22
N THR A 93 -1.45 5.08 -10.09
CA THR A 93 -1.29 5.95 -8.92
C THR A 93 0.13 5.83 -8.33
N ALA A 94 0.70 4.63 -8.33
CA ALA A 94 2.09 4.41 -7.94
C ALA A 94 3.04 5.18 -8.86
N ASP A 95 2.86 5.10 -10.18
CA ASP A 95 3.68 5.81 -11.17
C ASP A 95 3.62 7.33 -11.00
N GLN A 96 2.44 7.88 -10.72
CA GLN A 96 2.29 9.31 -10.42
C GLN A 96 3.11 9.73 -9.18
N HIS A 97 3.10 8.92 -8.12
CA HIS A 97 3.95 9.19 -6.95
C HIS A 97 5.44 9.03 -7.28
N ARG A 98 5.79 8.12 -8.18
CA ARG A 98 7.16 7.94 -8.68
C ARG A 98 7.67 9.17 -9.41
N GLU A 99 6.91 9.65 -10.38
CA GLU A 99 7.24 10.86 -11.12
C GLU A 99 7.34 12.07 -10.18
N CYS A 100 6.44 12.18 -9.20
CA CYS A 100 6.45 13.23 -8.20
C CYS A 100 7.74 13.25 -7.38
N TYR A 101 8.14 12.15 -6.75
CA TYR A 101 9.33 12.15 -5.90
C TYR A 101 10.61 12.35 -6.72
N LEU A 102 10.66 11.85 -7.96
CA LEU A 102 11.80 12.07 -8.87
C LEU A 102 11.91 13.54 -9.27
N ALA A 103 10.78 14.21 -9.56
CA ALA A 103 10.76 15.64 -9.85
C ALA A 103 11.20 16.46 -8.63
N LEU A 104 10.72 16.12 -7.44
CA LEU A 104 11.13 16.77 -6.18
C LEU A 104 12.61 16.52 -5.86
N GLN A 105 13.13 15.33 -6.18
CA GLN A 105 14.55 15.03 -5.99
C GLN A 105 15.43 15.84 -6.94
N ARG A 106 15.04 15.97 -8.21
CA ARG A 106 15.74 16.86 -9.16
C ARG A 106 15.73 18.31 -8.70
N LEU A 107 14.59 18.79 -8.20
CA LEU A 107 14.46 20.13 -7.61
C LEU A 107 15.35 20.30 -6.38
N TYR A 108 15.48 19.25 -5.58
CA TYR A 108 16.35 19.26 -4.40
C TYR A 108 17.83 19.30 -4.80
N ASP A 109 18.25 18.51 -5.79
CA ASP A 109 19.66 18.37 -6.16
C ASP A 109 20.23 19.62 -6.87
N ASP A 110 19.37 20.46 -7.46
CA ASP A 110 19.72 21.73 -8.10
C ASP A 110 19.59 22.92 -7.12
N GLU A 111 20.70 23.54 -6.73
CA GLU A 111 20.71 24.63 -5.73
C GLU A 111 19.96 25.90 -6.16
N ASP A 112 19.96 26.21 -7.45
CA ASP A 112 19.26 27.38 -8.00
C ASP A 112 17.76 27.09 -8.12
N ALA A 113 17.41 25.91 -8.61
CA ALA A 113 16.02 25.49 -8.70
C ALA A 113 15.39 25.26 -7.32
N ARG A 114 16.16 24.82 -6.31
CA ARG A 114 15.68 24.60 -4.93
C ARG A 114 15.06 25.86 -4.33
N LYS A 115 15.50 27.06 -4.72
CA LYS A 115 14.95 28.34 -4.25
C LYS A 115 13.64 28.73 -4.96
N ASN A 116 13.30 28.05 -6.05
CA ASN A 116 12.14 28.37 -6.87
C ASN A 116 10.84 27.76 -6.30
N VAL A 117 10.16 28.57 -5.49
CA VAL A 117 8.87 28.25 -4.85
C VAL A 117 7.79 27.86 -5.86
N ALA A 118 7.77 28.53 -7.02
CA ALA A 118 6.75 28.31 -8.03
C ALA A 118 6.87 26.90 -8.64
N THR A 119 8.09 26.46 -8.94
CA THR A 119 8.36 25.12 -9.43
C THR A 119 7.96 24.05 -8.41
N TYR A 120 8.22 24.29 -7.12
CA TYR A 120 7.80 23.38 -6.06
C TYR A 120 6.28 23.20 -6.01
N HIS A 121 5.51 24.30 -5.98
CA HIS A 121 4.05 24.21 -5.97
C HIS A 121 3.49 23.62 -7.26
N GLN A 122 4.08 23.95 -8.41
CA GLN A 122 3.67 23.36 -9.69
C GLN A 122 3.84 21.84 -9.69
N ILE A 123 4.93 21.32 -9.10
CA ILE A 123 5.11 19.88 -8.93
C ILE A 123 4.03 19.31 -8.00
N LEU A 124 3.74 19.96 -6.87
CA LEU A 124 2.72 19.47 -5.94
C LEU A 124 1.31 19.46 -6.53
N ASP A 125 0.93 20.48 -7.29
CA ASP A 125 -0.40 20.59 -7.90
C ASP A 125 -0.62 19.55 -9.01
N ARG A 126 0.47 19.09 -9.65
CA ARG A 126 0.41 18.12 -10.75
C ARG A 126 0.16 16.68 -10.28
N TYR A 127 0.49 16.34 -9.05
CA TYR A 127 0.49 14.95 -8.56
C TYR A 127 -0.51 14.74 -7.40
N PRO A 128 -1.11 13.54 -7.28
CA PRO A 128 -2.11 13.25 -6.25
C PRO A 128 -1.53 13.44 -4.87
N ASN A 129 -2.33 13.85 -3.87
CA ASN A 129 -1.83 14.12 -2.51
C ASN A 129 -1.41 12.86 -1.72
N GLN A 130 -0.52 13.03 -0.75
CA GLN A 130 -0.02 11.94 0.09
C GLN A 130 -0.94 11.73 1.30
N SER A 131 -0.97 10.52 1.85
CA SER A 131 -1.74 10.28 3.07
C SER A 131 -0.91 10.53 4.32
N ASP A 132 -1.56 10.94 5.42
CA ASP A 132 -0.92 11.10 6.73
C ASP A 132 -0.20 9.82 7.17
N PHE A 133 -0.73 8.65 6.79
CA PHE A 133 -0.08 7.38 7.06
C PHE A 133 1.29 7.25 6.40
N ASP A 134 1.46 7.77 5.18
CA ASP A 134 2.73 7.72 4.46
C ASP A 134 3.78 8.61 5.14
N TYR A 135 3.33 9.74 5.68
CA TYR A 135 4.17 10.65 6.47
C TYR A 135 4.61 9.99 7.77
N GLU A 136 3.67 9.39 8.51
CA GLU A 136 3.99 8.61 9.73
C GLU A 136 4.94 7.45 9.44
N ALA A 137 4.76 6.74 8.33
CA ALA A 137 5.64 5.65 7.92
C ALA A 137 7.06 6.14 7.62
N MET A 138 7.19 7.31 7.00
CA MET A 138 8.48 7.96 6.75
C MET A 138 9.17 8.35 8.07
N LEU A 139 8.44 8.95 9.01
CA LEU A 139 8.96 9.31 10.33
C LEU A 139 9.37 8.08 11.14
N TYR A 140 8.53 7.05 11.19
CA TYR A 140 8.83 5.80 11.87
C TYR A 140 10.12 5.17 11.32
N LYS A 141 10.29 5.13 10.00
CA LYS A 141 11.49 4.54 9.38
C LYS A 141 12.76 5.36 9.65
N ASN A 142 12.71 6.68 9.51
CA ASN A 142 13.92 7.51 9.59
C ASN A 142 14.24 7.96 11.02
N VAL A 143 13.25 8.43 11.78
CA VAL A 143 13.47 8.98 13.13
C VAL A 143 13.53 7.87 14.18
N TRP A 144 12.61 6.90 14.13
CA TRP A 144 12.56 5.84 15.14
C TRP A 144 13.49 4.66 14.81
N SER A 145 13.41 4.11 13.60
CA SER A 145 14.20 2.92 13.25
C SER A 145 15.66 3.23 12.88
N GLN A 146 15.95 4.43 12.37
CA GLN A 146 17.31 4.81 11.96
C GLN A 146 17.93 5.90 12.87
N ASN A 147 17.21 6.37 13.89
CA ASN A 147 17.65 7.45 14.80
C ASN A 147 18.17 8.71 14.08
N LYS A 148 17.62 9.03 12.90
CA LYS A 148 17.98 10.25 12.17
C LYS A 148 17.25 11.46 12.74
N GLU A 149 18.00 12.52 13.00
CA GLU A 149 17.42 13.81 13.34
C GLU A 149 16.89 14.48 12.08
N LEU A 150 15.56 14.55 11.96
CA LEU A 150 14.90 15.30 10.91
C LEU A 150 14.49 16.66 11.43
N ARG A 151 14.84 17.72 10.69
CA ARG A 151 14.39 19.09 10.96
C ARG A 151 13.26 19.46 10.01
N ASP A 152 12.15 19.88 10.58
CA ASP A 152 11.05 20.53 9.89
C ASP A 152 11.09 22.04 10.19
N ARG A 153 10.21 22.83 9.55
CA ARG A 153 10.04 24.27 9.81
C ARG A 153 9.87 24.62 11.30
N SER A 154 9.28 23.73 12.09
CA SER A 154 9.05 23.92 13.52
C SER A 154 10.18 23.41 14.44
N GLY A 155 11.28 22.89 13.87
CA GLY A 155 12.43 22.37 14.61
C GLY A 155 12.66 20.86 14.46
N VAL A 156 13.45 20.27 15.37
CA VAL A 156 13.79 18.84 15.35
C VAL A 156 12.55 18.00 15.66
N LEU A 157 12.20 17.10 14.75
CA LEU A 157 11.08 16.18 14.89
C LEU A 157 11.43 15.08 15.91
N LYS A 158 10.72 15.06 17.05
CA LYS A 158 10.82 13.99 18.03
C LYS A 158 9.71 12.96 17.81
N TYR A 159 10.08 11.67 17.79
CA TYR A 159 9.14 10.58 17.63
C TYR A 159 8.91 9.87 18.97
N SER A 160 7.70 10.00 19.53
CA SER A 160 7.34 9.38 20.81
C SER A 160 7.12 7.88 20.67
N TRP A 161 7.49 7.11 21.71
CA TRP A 161 7.22 5.67 21.77
C TRP A 161 5.72 5.33 21.65
N TRP A 162 4.83 6.18 22.19
CA TRP A 162 3.38 5.99 22.03
C TRP A 162 2.94 6.10 20.56
N ARG A 163 3.56 7.02 19.81
CA ARG A 163 3.33 7.20 18.37
C ARG A 163 3.84 5.99 17.59
N ALA A 164 5.01 5.46 17.96
CA ALA A 164 5.56 4.22 17.41
C ALA A 164 4.64 3.03 17.62
N ARG A 165 4.22 2.78 18.86
CA ARG A 165 3.33 1.65 19.20
C ARG A 165 1.97 1.75 18.49
N LYS A 166 1.40 2.97 18.39
CA LYS A 166 0.16 3.19 17.62
C LYS A 166 0.36 2.91 16.12
N PHE A 167 1.50 3.31 15.57
CA PHE A 167 1.84 3.06 14.17
C PHE A 167 2.00 1.56 13.89
N GLU A 168 2.76 0.85 14.73
CA GLU A 168 2.92 -0.61 14.64
C GLU A 168 1.58 -1.33 14.73
N PHE A 169 0.71 -0.95 15.66
CA PHE A 169 -0.62 -1.54 15.78
C PHE A 169 -1.47 -1.32 14.51
N ARG A 170 -1.43 -0.11 13.91
CA ARG A 170 -2.09 0.18 12.63
C ARG A 170 -1.49 -0.62 11.47
N GLN A 171 -0.18 -0.87 11.50
CA GLN A 171 0.49 -1.68 10.49
C GLN A 171 0.13 -3.16 10.62
N LEU A 172 0.16 -3.71 11.84
CA LEU A 172 -0.23 -5.08 12.15
C LEU A 172 -1.68 -5.35 11.78
N SER A 173 -2.61 -4.47 12.16
CA SER A 173 -4.03 -4.62 11.79
C SER A 173 -4.26 -4.67 10.28
N ARG A 174 -3.49 -3.91 9.48
CA ARG A 174 -3.56 -3.99 8.01
C ARG A 174 -2.99 -5.30 7.46
N ILE A 175 -1.90 -5.79 8.05
CA ILE A 175 -1.32 -7.10 7.69
C ILE A 175 -2.31 -8.21 8.02
N PHE A 176 -2.88 -8.22 9.22
CA PHE A 176 -3.90 -9.19 9.63
C PHE A 176 -5.14 -9.11 8.76
N GLY A 177 -5.62 -7.91 8.43
CA GLY A 177 -6.74 -7.74 7.49
C GLY A 177 -6.44 -8.31 6.11
N THR A 178 -5.24 -8.08 5.58
CA THR A 178 -4.82 -8.63 4.27
C THR A 178 -4.71 -10.16 4.32
N LEU A 179 -4.10 -10.70 5.37
CA LEU A 179 -3.97 -12.14 5.57
C LEU A 179 -5.35 -12.80 5.70
N PHE A 180 -6.25 -12.19 6.47
CA PHE A 180 -7.62 -12.66 6.64
C PHE A 180 -8.37 -12.70 5.31
N VAL A 181 -8.28 -11.66 4.48
CA VAL A 181 -8.90 -11.65 3.14
C VAL A 181 -8.33 -12.76 2.24
N LEU A 182 -7.04 -13.04 2.36
CA LEU A 182 -6.36 -14.07 1.57
C LEU A 182 -6.70 -15.50 2.04
N THR A 183 -6.88 -15.71 3.35
CA THR A 183 -7.19 -17.04 3.93
C THR A 183 -8.68 -17.32 4.05
N CYS A 184 -9.54 -16.29 4.03
CA CYS A 184 -11.00 -16.40 4.08
C CYS A 184 -11.59 -17.49 3.16
N PRO A 185 -11.22 -17.58 1.86
CA PRO A 185 -11.83 -18.56 0.97
C PRO A 185 -11.33 -19.98 1.26
N VAL A 186 -10.09 -20.14 1.72
CA VAL A 186 -9.54 -21.44 2.15
C VAL A 186 -10.23 -21.90 3.43
N ILE A 187 -10.43 -21.00 4.39
CA ILE A 187 -11.16 -21.28 5.63
C ILE A 187 -12.61 -21.65 5.31
N PHE A 188 -13.27 -20.90 4.42
CA PHE A 188 -14.62 -21.21 3.96
C PHE A 188 -14.71 -22.61 3.36
N LEU A 189 -13.79 -22.97 2.45
CA LEU A 189 -13.74 -24.32 1.87
C LEU A 189 -13.46 -25.41 2.92
N ALA A 190 -12.56 -25.16 3.88
CA ALA A 190 -12.26 -26.11 4.96
C ALA A 190 -13.46 -26.32 5.89
N VAL A 191 -14.18 -25.25 6.24
CA VAL A 191 -15.42 -25.34 7.03
C VAL A 191 -16.49 -26.13 6.27
N LEU A 192 -16.66 -25.86 4.98
CA LEU A 192 -17.59 -26.61 4.13
C LEU A 192 -17.23 -28.10 4.05
N TYR A 193 -15.94 -28.43 3.96
CA TYR A 193 -15.46 -29.82 3.91
C TYR A 193 -15.68 -30.56 5.23
N VAL A 194 -15.45 -29.91 6.38
CA VAL A 194 -15.64 -30.54 7.71
C VAL A 194 -17.12 -30.65 8.10
N ALA A 195 -17.96 -29.72 7.66
CA ALA A 195 -19.39 -29.71 7.96
C ALA A 195 -20.23 -30.61 7.03
N GLY A 196 -19.67 -31.01 5.88
CA GLY A 196 -20.26 -31.93 4.91
C GLY A 196 -20.21 -33.37 5.36
#